data_AF-A0A819N363-F1
#
_entry.id   AF-A0A819N363-F1
#
_cell.length_a   1.000
_cell.length_b   1.000
_cell.length_c   1.000
_cell.angle_alpha   90.00
_cell.angle_beta   90.00
_cell.angle_gamma   90.00
#
_symmetry.space_group_name_H-M   'P 1'
#
loop_
_entity.id
_entity.type
_entity.pdbx_description
1 polymer ?
#
loop_
_entity_poly.entity_id
_entity_poly.type
_entity_poly.pdbx_seq_one_letter_code
_entity_poly.pdbx_strand_id
1 'polypeptide(L)'
;MNSNAFFQISTIDQYQNWLKNSFISNIRAQQWCNGEALKSLSSFINNKSHRVIDKAIMTQLRIKSSLCQTQIVLKCNEDYSFFNEEKNSYKPGWINQTTQYSNSSIDLAFMYRTGDEFDQYMYVGDLKTYSSGGYIYEYQGRLSDLQSNLSELHRLSWIDSQTRAVIIQLTLYNPNVVLFTSVTFLVEFLSTGSLIP
;
A
#
# COMPACT_ATOMS: atom_id res chain seq x y z
N MET A 1 16.45 16.98 -2.41
CA MET A 1 15.03 16.74 -2.74
C MET A 1 14.33 16.45 -1.42
N ASN A 2 13.35 17.27 -1.02
CA ASN A 2 12.60 17.08 0.22
C ASN A 2 11.73 15.81 0.10
N SER A 3 12.28 14.66 0.46
CA SER A 3 11.44 13.52 0.84
C SER A 3 10.87 13.84 2.22
N ASN A 4 9.57 14.08 2.31
CA ASN A 4 8.93 14.18 3.63
C ASN A 4 9.20 12.89 4.40
N ALA A 5 9.62 13.02 5.67
CA ALA A 5 9.78 11.86 6.53
C ALA A 5 8.41 11.18 6.70
N PHE A 6 8.39 9.85 6.86
CA PHE A 6 7.15 9.08 6.96
C PHE A 6 6.21 9.64 8.05
N PHE A 7 6.75 9.92 9.24
CA PHE A 7 6.00 10.47 10.38
C PHE A 7 5.51 11.92 10.21
N GLN A 8 5.82 12.59 9.10
CA GLN A 8 5.37 13.95 8.81
C GLN A 8 4.25 13.99 7.76
N ILE A 9 3.82 12.83 7.27
CA ILE A 9 2.77 12.72 6.26
C ILE A 9 1.42 13.01 6.89
N SER A 10 0.67 13.96 6.32
CA SER A 10 -0.67 14.33 6.79
C SER A 10 -1.72 14.35 5.68
N THR A 11 -1.31 14.23 4.41
CA THR A 11 -2.21 14.22 3.24
C THR A 11 -1.95 13.05 2.30
N ILE A 12 -2.98 12.67 1.52
CA ILE A 12 -2.88 11.59 0.51
C ILE A 12 -1.75 11.86 -0.48
N ASP A 13 -1.65 13.09 -0.99
CA ASP A 13 -0.60 13.46 -1.95
C ASP A 13 0.81 13.32 -1.37
N GLN A 14 1.00 13.68 -0.09
CA GLN A 14 2.27 13.48 0.59
C GLN A 14 2.59 11.98 0.73
N TYR A 15 1.60 11.16 1.06
CA TYR A 15 1.78 9.71 1.15
C TYR A 15 2.14 9.10 -0.21
N GLN A 16 1.42 9.47 -1.27
CA GLN A 16 1.70 9.03 -2.64
C GLN A 16 3.10 9.43 -3.10
N ASN A 17 3.52 10.66 -2.80
CA ASN A 17 4.87 11.12 -3.06
C ASN A 17 5.92 10.34 -2.26
N TRP A 18 5.65 10.02 -1.00
CA TRP A 18 6.53 9.19 -0.18
C TRP A 18 6.66 7.78 -0.75
N LEU A 19 5.55 7.14 -1.16
CA LEU A 19 5.58 5.81 -1.76
C LEU A 19 6.46 5.76 -3.02
N LYS A 20 6.27 6.72 -3.93
CA LYS A 20 6.99 6.76 -5.22
C LYS A 20 8.47 7.13 -5.08
N ASN A 21 8.77 8.13 -4.24
CA ASN A 21 10.10 8.73 -4.22
C ASN A 21 11.00 8.19 -3.11
N SER A 22 10.41 7.79 -1.98
CA SER A 22 11.15 7.39 -0.78
C SER A 22 11.05 5.89 -0.52
N PHE A 23 9.84 5.33 -0.47
CA PHE A 23 9.66 3.93 -0.13
C PHE A 23 10.28 3.00 -1.18
N ILE A 24 9.85 3.11 -2.44
CA ILE A 24 10.35 2.28 -3.55
C ILE A 24 11.87 2.40 -3.71
N SER A 25 12.40 3.63 -3.61
CA SER A 25 13.81 3.91 -3.80
C SER A 25 14.68 3.32 -2.68
N ASN A 26 14.08 3.05 -1.51
CA ASN A 26 14.73 2.36 -0.40
C ASN A 26 14.60 0.84 -0.47
N ILE A 27 13.46 0.29 -0.91
CA ILE A 27 13.25 -1.18 -0.97
C ILE A 27 13.86 -1.87 -2.20
N ARG A 28 14.51 -1.10 -3.08
CA ARG A 28 15.27 -1.60 -4.23
C ARG A 28 16.66 -0.99 -4.24
N ALA A 29 17.67 -1.83 -4.38
CA ALA A 29 19.05 -1.37 -4.49
C ALA A 29 19.23 -0.54 -5.75
N GLN A 30 19.83 0.64 -5.59
CA GLN A 30 20.21 1.53 -6.68
C GLN A 30 21.67 1.35 -7.06
N GLN A 31 22.03 1.86 -8.25
CA GLN A 31 23.41 1.88 -8.73
C GLN A 31 24.38 2.37 -7.65
N TRP A 32 25.62 1.90 -7.75
CA TRP A 32 26.68 2.41 -6.89
C TRP A 32 26.92 3.90 -7.15
N CYS A 33 27.53 4.60 -6.18
CA CYS A 33 27.82 6.03 -6.31
C CYS A 33 28.75 6.34 -7.49
N ASN A 34 29.53 5.36 -7.94
CA ASN A 34 30.39 5.42 -9.14
C ASN A 34 29.64 5.07 -10.44
N GLY A 35 28.32 4.83 -10.40
CA GLY A 35 27.49 4.49 -11.56
C GLY A 35 27.51 3.02 -11.97
N GLU A 36 28.24 2.15 -11.25
CA GLU A 36 28.33 0.74 -11.61
C GLU A 36 27.00 -0.01 -11.41
N ALA A 37 26.69 -0.87 -12.37
CA ALA A 37 25.47 -1.67 -12.38
C ALA A 37 25.51 -2.78 -11.31
N LEU A 38 24.36 -2.99 -10.65
CA LEU A 38 24.18 -4.02 -9.64
C LEU A 38 23.90 -5.39 -10.27
N LYS A 39 24.93 -6.07 -10.78
CA LYS A 39 24.75 -7.38 -11.44
C LYS A 39 24.36 -8.54 -10.50
N SER A 40 24.48 -8.40 -9.16
CA SER A 40 24.07 -9.45 -8.19
C SER A 40 23.25 -8.98 -6.97
N LEU A 41 22.83 -7.71 -6.93
CA LEU A 41 22.16 -7.11 -5.76
C LEU A 41 20.70 -6.71 -6.02
N SER A 42 20.04 -7.29 -7.04
CA SER A 42 18.67 -6.92 -7.44
C SER A 42 17.61 -7.16 -6.36
N SER A 43 17.86 -8.09 -5.43
CA SER A 43 16.98 -8.41 -4.28
C SER A 43 17.33 -7.62 -3.00
N PHE A 44 18.43 -6.87 -3.01
CA PHE A 44 18.82 -6.05 -1.87
C PHE A 44 18.04 -4.73 -1.85
N ILE A 45 17.88 -4.20 -0.64
CA ILE A 45 17.42 -2.83 -0.43
C ILE A 45 18.58 -1.85 -0.62
N ASN A 46 18.30 -0.55 -0.63
CA ASN A 46 19.27 0.48 -1.00
C ASN A 46 20.53 0.54 -0.11
N ASN A 47 20.45 0.04 1.13
CA ASN A 47 21.63 -0.09 2.00
C ASN A 47 22.59 -1.23 1.61
N LYS A 48 22.24 -2.04 0.59
CA LYS A 48 23.05 -3.13 0.02
C LYS A 48 23.46 -4.22 1.03
N SER A 49 22.83 -4.23 2.20
CA SER A 49 23.14 -5.15 3.32
C SER A 49 21.95 -6.01 3.71
N HIS A 50 20.72 -5.57 3.44
CA HIS A 50 19.52 -6.36 3.66
C HIS A 50 18.86 -6.70 2.33
N ARG A 51 18.23 -7.88 2.25
CA ARG A 51 17.39 -8.28 1.11
C ARG A 51 15.93 -8.35 1.53
N VAL A 52 15.02 -7.97 0.63
CA VAL A 52 13.60 -8.26 0.82
C VAL A 52 13.39 -9.74 0.56
N ILE A 53 12.76 -10.43 1.51
CA ILE A 53 12.32 -11.82 1.32
C ILE A 53 11.00 -11.79 0.58
N ASP A 54 10.93 -12.54 -0.53
CA ASP A 54 9.79 -12.60 -1.45
C ASP A 54 9.41 -11.24 -2.05
N LYS A 55 8.56 -10.47 -1.37
CA LYS A 55 8.05 -9.16 -1.79
C LYS A 55 7.54 -8.35 -0.60
N ALA A 56 7.44 -7.05 -0.79
CA ALA A 56 6.65 -6.20 0.11
C ALA A 56 5.19 -6.23 -0.36
N ILE A 57 4.26 -6.16 0.58
CA ILE A 57 2.81 -6.20 0.32
C ILE A 57 2.20 -4.93 0.89
N MET A 58 1.43 -4.20 0.07
CA MET A 58 0.62 -3.06 0.48
C MET A 58 -0.85 -3.44 0.49
N THR A 59 -1.44 -3.52 1.67
CA THR A 59 -2.86 -3.79 1.87
C THR A 59 -3.60 -2.50 2.18
N GLN A 60 -4.70 -2.26 1.49
CA GLN A 60 -5.64 -1.19 1.78
C GLN A 60 -6.91 -1.77 2.40
N LEU A 61 -7.35 -1.13 3.48
CA LEU A 61 -8.68 -1.29 4.05
C LEU A 61 -9.51 -0.05 3.76
N ARG A 62 -10.73 -0.25 3.26
CA ARG A 62 -11.68 0.80 2.92
C ARG A 62 -13.10 0.44 3.35
N ILE A 63 -13.94 1.45 3.49
CA ILE A 63 -15.34 1.28 3.85
C ILE A 63 -16.25 1.31 2.62
N LYS A 64 -17.45 0.74 2.77
CA LYS A 64 -18.52 0.82 1.77
C LYS A 64 -18.88 2.28 1.53
N SER A 65 -19.13 2.61 0.26
CA SER A 65 -19.66 3.93 -0.07
C SER A 65 -21.14 4.00 0.29
N SER A 66 -21.50 4.62 1.42
CA SER A 66 -22.89 4.92 1.78
C SER A 66 -23.29 6.33 1.30
N LEU A 67 -24.50 6.45 0.75
CA LEU A 67 -25.15 7.75 0.59
C LEU A 67 -25.70 8.14 1.95
N CYS A 68 -25.30 9.30 2.46
CA CYS A 68 -25.87 9.79 3.70
C CYS A 68 -27.34 10.12 3.53
N GLN A 69 -28.14 9.75 4.53
CA GLN A 69 -29.60 9.96 4.54
C GLN A 69 -29.99 11.45 4.61
N THR A 70 -29.05 12.34 4.93
CA THR A 70 -29.23 13.79 4.96
C THR A 70 -28.86 14.42 3.62
N GLN A 71 -29.86 15.03 2.97
CA GLN A 71 -29.89 15.54 1.58
C GLN A 71 -28.85 16.62 1.20
N ILE A 72 -27.90 16.98 2.08
CA ILE A 72 -26.97 18.10 1.87
C ILE A 72 -25.53 17.63 1.61
N VAL A 73 -25.17 16.39 1.99
CA VAL A 73 -23.82 15.86 1.78
C VAL A 73 -23.89 14.57 0.97
N LEU A 74 -23.43 14.63 -0.29
CA LEU A 74 -23.47 13.53 -1.27
C LEU A 74 -22.57 12.34 -0.92
N LYS A 75 -21.59 12.49 -0.02
CA LYS A 75 -20.66 11.42 0.39
C LYS A 75 -20.40 11.48 1.88
N CYS A 76 -20.64 10.37 2.58
CA CYS A 76 -20.30 10.26 3.99
C CYS A 76 -19.05 9.44 4.22
N ASN A 77 -18.17 10.00 5.03
CA ASN A 77 -16.95 9.35 5.47
C ASN A 77 -17.19 8.89 6.91
N GLU A 78 -17.61 7.64 7.09
CA GLU A 78 -17.74 7.03 8.42
C GLU A 78 -16.41 6.48 8.92
N ASP A 79 -16.23 6.28 10.22
CA ASP A 79 -15.03 5.60 10.72
C ASP A 79 -15.05 4.09 10.35
N TYR A 80 -13.88 3.45 10.42
CA TYR A 80 -13.77 2.01 10.16
C TYR A 80 -14.48 1.17 11.22
N SER A 81 -15.20 0.15 10.76
CA SER A 81 -15.69 -0.97 11.55
C SER A 81 -15.69 -2.24 10.70
N PHE A 82 -15.68 -3.41 11.35
CA PHE A 82 -15.81 -4.69 10.64
C PHE A 82 -17.13 -4.83 9.86
N PHE A 83 -18.18 -4.08 10.21
CA PHE A 83 -19.51 -4.17 9.59
C PHE A 83 -19.62 -3.33 8.31
N ASN A 84 -18.94 -2.18 8.26
CA ASN A 84 -18.96 -1.27 7.12
C ASN A 84 -17.73 -1.42 6.20
N GLU A 85 -16.84 -2.37 6.47
CA GLU A 85 -15.74 -2.75 5.58
C GLU A 85 -16.25 -3.17 4.19
N GLU A 86 -15.62 -2.62 3.13
CA GLU A 86 -15.91 -2.98 1.75
C GLU A 86 -15.17 -4.27 1.36
N LYS A 87 -15.92 -5.22 0.80
CA LYS A 87 -15.43 -6.56 0.45
C LYS A 87 -15.73 -6.96 -0.99
N ASN A 88 -16.36 -6.08 -1.76
CA ASN A 88 -16.62 -6.33 -3.17
C ASN A 88 -15.33 -6.18 -4.00
N SER A 89 -15.21 -6.95 -5.08
CA SER A 89 -14.12 -6.76 -6.05
C SER A 89 -14.53 -5.76 -7.12
N TYR A 90 -13.59 -4.88 -7.49
CA TYR A 90 -13.79 -3.82 -8.46
C TYR A 90 -12.84 -3.95 -9.63
N LYS A 91 -13.15 -3.25 -10.73
CA LYS A 91 -12.17 -2.91 -11.74
C LYS A 91 -11.32 -1.72 -11.30
N PRO A 92 -10.14 -1.52 -11.94
CA PRO A 92 -9.34 -0.31 -11.80
C PRO A 92 -10.17 0.97 -11.76
N GLY A 93 -10.00 1.78 -10.71
CA GLY A 93 -10.76 3.01 -10.48
C GLY A 93 -12.08 2.82 -9.72
N TRP A 94 -12.23 1.74 -8.94
CA TRP A 94 -13.43 1.45 -8.13
C TRP A 94 -14.72 1.32 -8.95
N ILE A 95 -14.60 0.74 -10.14
CA ILE A 95 -15.72 0.59 -11.09
C ILE A 95 -16.42 -0.76 -10.88
N ASN A 96 -17.74 -0.73 -10.75
CA ASN A 96 -18.59 -1.92 -10.62
C ASN A 96 -18.71 -2.67 -11.96
N GLN A 97 -18.07 -3.85 -12.11
CA GLN A 97 -18.32 -4.78 -13.23
C GLN A 97 -17.79 -6.19 -12.96
N THR A 98 -18.49 -7.22 -13.44
CA THR A 98 -18.34 -8.63 -13.02
C THR A 98 -17.72 -9.60 -14.03
N THR A 99 -17.35 -9.19 -15.25
CA THR A 99 -17.17 -10.18 -16.34
C THR A 99 -15.81 -10.27 -17.01
N GLN A 100 -14.86 -9.35 -16.76
CA GLN A 100 -13.50 -9.46 -17.31
C GLN A 100 -12.47 -8.86 -16.36
N TYR A 101 -11.70 -9.72 -15.71
CA TYR A 101 -10.49 -9.35 -14.99
C TYR A 101 -9.30 -9.68 -15.88
N SER A 102 -8.39 -8.71 -16.04
CA SER A 102 -7.07 -9.00 -16.55
C SER A 102 -6.22 -9.49 -15.36
N ASN A 103 -5.24 -10.38 -15.60
CA ASN A 103 -4.32 -10.83 -14.55
C ASN A 103 -3.16 -9.84 -14.32
N SER A 104 -3.38 -8.55 -14.57
CA SER A 104 -2.36 -7.53 -14.30
C SER A 104 -2.28 -7.21 -12.80
N SER A 105 -1.10 -6.79 -12.33
CA SER A 105 -0.91 -6.36 -10.94
C SER A 105 -1.83 -5.20 -10.54
N ILE A 106 -2.24 -4.36 -11.51
CA ILE A 106 -3.16 -3.24 -11.26
C ILE A 106 -4.58 -3.75 -11.09
N ASP A 107 -5.07 -4.63 -11.97
CA ASP A 107 -6.41 -5.21 -11.84
C ASP A 107 -6.56 -5.99 -10.53
N LEU A 108 -5.57 -6.80 -10.18
CA LEU A 108 -5.56 -7.57 -8.94
C LEU A 108 -5.61 -6.68 -7.70
N ALA A 109 -5.05 -5.47 -7.76
CA ALA A 109 -5.07 -4.52 -6.65
C ALA A 109 -6.46 -3.95 -6.33
N PHE A 110 -7.42 -4.02 -7.26
CA PHE A 110 -8.81 -3.60 -7.01
C PHE A 110 -9.74 -4.78 -6.65
N MET A 111 -9.19 -6.00 -6.56
CA MET A 111 -9.92 -7.17 -6.09
C MET A 111 -9.75 -7.33 -4.58
N TYR A 112 -10.86 -7.58 -3.89
CA TYR A 112 -10.80 -7.86 -2.46
C TYR A 112 -10.24 -9.27 -2.22
N ARG A 113 -9.34 -9.39 -1.26
CA ARG A 113 -8.69 -10.63 -0.85
C ARG A 113 -8.94 -10.88 0.63
N THR A 114 -9.20 -12.14 0.96
CA THR A 114 -9.32 -12.55 2.36
C THR A 114 -7.94 -12.72 3.00
N GLY A 115 -7.87 -12.61 4.33
CA GLY A 115 -6.60 -12.76 5.05
C GLY A 115 -5.95 -14.14 4.85
N ASP A 116 -6.77 -15.18 4.72
CA ASP A 116 -6.31 -16.56 4.52
C ASP A 116 -5.60 -16.75 3.16
N GLU A 117 -5.92 -15.94 2.14
CA GLU A 117 -5.25 -16.01 0.83
C GLU A 117 -3.80 -15.49 0.88
N PHE A 118 -3.46 -14.66 1.87
CA PHE A 118 -2.17 -13.97 1.97
C PHE A 118 -1.49 -14.15 3.33
N ASP A 119 -1.95 -15.10 4.15
CA ASP A 119 -1.48 -15.32 5.52
C ASP A 119 -1.43 -14.02 6.36
N GLN A 120 -2.37 -13.10 6.12
CA GLN A 120 -2.48 -11.84 6.84
C GLN A 120 -3.33 -12.02 8.10
N TYR A 121 -2.99 -11.24 9.13
CA TYR A 121 -3.69 -11.23 10.41
C TYR A 121 -4.25 -9.84 10.69
N MET A 122 -5.18 -9.77 11.64
CA MET A 122 -5.70 -8.47 12.10
C MET A 122 -4.55 -7.61 12.63
N TYR A 123 -4.58 -6.32 12.30
CA TYR A 123 -3.57 -5.37 12.74
C TYR A 123 -4.18 -4.35 13.69
N VAL A 124 -3.54 -4.12 14.84
CA VAL A 124 -3.98 -3.11 15.82
C VAL A 124 -3.23 -1.81 15.55
N GLY A 125 -3.94 -0.81 15.02
CA GLY A 125 -3.45 0.56 14.87
C GLY A 125 -3.75 1.43 16.09
N ASP A 126 -3.43 2.71 15.99
CA ASP A 126 -3.65 3.67 17.06
C ASP A 126 -5.14 4.07 17.17
N LEU A 127 -5.83 4.18 16.02
CA LEU A 127 -7.25 4.50 15.98
C LEU A 127 -8.14 3.27 16.11
N LYS A 128 -7.82 2.19 15.40
CA LYS A 128 -8.71 1.01 15.26
C LYS A 128 -7.93 -0.30 15.08
N THR A 129 -8.64 -1.40 15.28
CA THR A 129 -8.21 -2.73 14.82
C THR A 129 -8.75 -2.99 13.42
N TYR A 130 -7.88 -3.40 12.52
CA TYR A 130 -8.15 -3.67 11.11
C TYR A 130 -8.24 -5.17 10.85
N SER A 131 -9.13 -5.55 9.93
CA SER A 131 -9.27 -6.95 9.53
C SER A 131 -8.02 -7.46 8.82
N SER A 132 -7.92 -8.78 8.65
CA SER A 132 -6.83 -9.41 7.91
C SER A 132 -7.00 -9.34 6.39
N GLY A 133 -8.14 -8.87 5.89
CA GLY A 133 -8.40 -8.78 4.45
C GLY A 133 -8.11 -7.40 3.88
N GLY A 134 -8.37 -7.25 2.58
CA GLY A 134 -8.35 -5.95 1.93
C GLY A 134 -7.98 -6.02 0.45
N TYR A 135 -7.61 -4.87 -0.07
CA TYR A 135 -7.16 -4.69 -1.45
C TYR A 135 -5.64 -4.68 -1.46
N ILE A 136 -5.01 -5.55 -2.25
CA ILE A 136 -3.58 -5.83 -2.11
C ILE A 136 -2.80 -5.45 -3.37
N TYR A 137 -1.75 -4.65 -3.19
CA TYR A 137 -0.74 -4.42 -4.20
C TYR A 137 0.60 -5.03 -3.78
N GLU A 138 1.19 -5.82 -4.68
CA GLU A 138 2.46 -6.52 -4.43
C GLU A 138 3.62 -5.78 -5.10
N TYR A 139 4.65 -5.43 -4.33
CA TYR A 139 5.85 -4.79 -4.87
C TYR A 139 6.78 -5.82 -5.52
N GLN A 140 6.38 -6.29 -6.71
CA GLN A 140 7.14 -7.24 -7.53
C GLN A 140 7.69 -6.59 -8.81
N GLY A 141 8.89 -6.98 -9.22
CA GLY A 141 9.52 -6.51 -10.45
C GLY A 141 10.55 -5.39 -10.26
N ARG A 142 10.90 -4.74 -11.39
CA ARG A 142 11.98 -3.74 -11.46
C ARG A 142 11.51 -2.39 -10.91
N LEU A 143 12.47 -1.56 -10.53
CA LEU A 143 12.23 -0.19 -10.04
C LEU A 143 11.33 0.62 -10.98
N SER A 144 11.58 0.56 -12.29
CA SER A 144 10.78 1.24 -13.32
C SER A 144 9.31 0.80 -13.33
N ASP A 145 9.08 -0.51 -13.18
CA ASP A 145 7.75 -1.10 -13.26
C ASP A 145 6.94 -0.72 -12.02
N LEU A 146 7.58 -0.76 -10.84
CA LEU A 146 6.97 -0.32 -9.59
C LEU A 146 6.62 1.18 -9.62
N GLN A 147 7.50 2.03 -10.16
CA GLN A 147 7.23 3.46 -10.31
C GLN A 147 6.07 3.73 -11.27
N SER A 148 6.00 3.00 -12.39
CA SER A 148 4.90 3.09 -13.35
C SER A 148 3.59 2.64 -12.71
N ASN A 149 3.59 1.49 -12.04
CA ASN A 149 2.42 0.93 -11.39
C ASN A 149 1.88 1.82 -10.27
N LEU A 150 2.74 2.38 -9.41
CA LEU A 150 2.28 3.35 -8.41
C LEU A 150 1.72 4.63 -9.03
N SER A 151 2.30 5.09 -10.14
CA SER A 151 1.75 6.25 -10.87
C SER A 151 0.35 5.95 -11.38
N GLU A 152 0.13 4.73 -11.86
CA GLU A 152 -1.15 4.29 -12.37
C GLU A 152 -2.18 4.07 -11.24
N LEU A 153 -1.80 3.44 -10.14
CA LEU A 153 -2.65 3.32 -8.94
C LEU A 153 -3.07 4.69 -8.41
N HIS A 154 -2.14 5.66 -8.39
CA HIS A 154 -2.44 7.04 -8.01
C HIS A 154 -3.44 7.68 -8.99
N ARG A 155 -3.21 7.55 -10.30
CA ARG A 155 -4.12 8.07 -11.34
C ARG A 155 -5.53 7.47 -11.23
N LEU A 156 -5.62 6.20 -10.85
CA LEU A 156 -6.87 5.46 -10.64
C LEU A 156 -7.49 5.69 -9.25
N SER A 157 -6.92 6.58 -8.42
CA SER A 157 -7.42 6.86 -7.06
C SER A 157 -7.52 5.59 -6.21
N TRP A 158 -6.52 4.70 -6.28
CA TRP A 158 -6.50 3.50 -5.44
C TRP A 158 -6.56 3.87 -3.96
N ILE A 159 -5.92 4.97 -3.53
CA ILE A 159 -6.14 5.55 -2.19
C ILE A 159 -7.08 6.75 -2.36
N ASP A 160 -8.22 6.73 -1.68
CA ASP A 160 -9.27 7.76 -1.80
C ASP A 160 -9.91 8.09 -0.44
N SER A 161 -11.00 8.87 -0.45
CA SER A 161 -11.74 9.26 0.75
C SER A 161 -12.40 8.08 1.53
N GLN A 162 -12.56 6.92 0.89
CA GLN A 162 -13.12 5.71 1.51
C GLN A 162 -12.03 4.85 2.17
N THR A 163 -10.76 5.06 1.86
CA THR A 163 -9.63 4.41 2.51
C THR A 163 -9.61 4.74 4.02
N ARG A 164 -9.35 3.75 4.86
CA ARG A 164 -9.25 3.88 6.33
C ARG A 164 -7.91 3.46 6.89
N ALA A 165 -7.24 2.52 6.23
CA ALA A 165 -5.86 2.20 6.52
C ALA A 165 -5.14 1.72 5.27
N VAL A 166 -3.85 2.01 5.21
CA VAL A 166 -2.91 1.38 4.30
C VAL A 166 -1.77 0.80 5.13
N ILE A 167 -1.55 -0.50 4.99
CA ILE A 167 -0.54 -1.25 5.71
C ILE A 167 0.47 -1.78 4.70
N ILE A 168 1.75 -1.51 4.91
CA ILE A 168 2.83 -2.10 4.13
C ILE A 168 3.62 -3.04 5.01
N GLN A 169 3.71 -4.31 4.63
CA GLN A 169 4.47 -5.32 5.34
C GLN A 169 5.56 -5.89 4.45
N LEU A 170 6.74 -6.08 5.03
CA LEU A 170 7.85 -6.79 4.39
C LEU A 170 8.75 -7.44 5.42
N THR A 171 9.42 -8.51 5.00
CA THR A 171 10.49 -9.14 5.78
C THR A 171 11.83 -8.87 5.13
N LEU A 172 12.76 -8.33 5.92
CA LEU A 172 14.14 -8.12 5.55
C LEU A 172 15.01 -9.24 6.11
N TYR A 173 16.01 -9.66 5.33
CA TYR A 173 17.05 -10.58 5.79
C TYR A 173 18.43 -9.95 5.62
N ASN A 174 19.22 -9.97 6.69
CA ASN A 174 20.61 -9.54 6.67
C ASN A 174 21.53 -10.77 6.67
N PRO A 175 22.16 -11.13 5.52
CA PRO A 175 23.06 -12.27 5.44
C PRO A 175 24.34 -12.10 6.27
N ASN A 176 24.77 -10.87 6.57
CA ASN A 176 26.02 -10.63 7.30
C ASN A 176 25.95 -11.06 8.76
N VAL A 177 24.74 -11.01 9.35
CA VAL A 177 24.48 -11.38 10.76
C VAL A 177 23.39 -12.44 10.92
N VAL A 178 22.91 -13.01 9.81
CA VAL A 178 21.86 -14.06 9.77
C VAL A 178 20.60 -13.65 10.55
N LEU A 179 20.13 -12.42 10.31
CA LEU A 179 18.99 -11.84 11.03
C LEU A 179 17.80 -11.59 10.10
N PHE A 180 16.60 -11.93 10.57
CA PHE A 180 15.34 -11.54 9.95
C PHE A 180 14.71 -10.36 10.70
N THR A 181 14.17 -9.40 9.95
CA THR A 181 13.46 -8.23 10.50
C THR A 181 12.12 -8.09 9.80
N SER A 182 11.03 -8.16 10.57
CA SER A 182 9.69 -7.81 10.07
C SER A 182 9.49 -6.30 10.19
N VAL A 183 9.05 -5.66 9.11
CA VAL A 183 8.79 -4.21 9.04
C VAL A 183 7.35 -4.01 8.64
N THR A 184 6.62 -3.22 9.42
CA THR A 184 5.26 -2.77 9.11
C THR A 184 5.20 -1.25 9.12
N PHE A 185 4.65 -0.66 8.06
CA PHE A 185 4.21 0.73 8.02
C PHE A 185 2.69 0.73 8.03
N LEU A 186 2.07 1.49 8.92
CA LEU A 186 0.64 1.72 8.95
C LEU A 186 0.40 3.20 8.69
N VAL A 187 -0.58 3.52 7.85
CA VAL A 187 -1.12 4.88 7.76
C VAL A 187 -2.63 4.77 7.95
N GLU A 188 -3.15 5.40 8.99
CA GLU A 188 -4.58 5.47 9.29
C GLU A 188 -5.17 6.75 8.71
N PHE A 189 -6.36 6.64 8.11
CA PHE A 189 -7.05 7.72 7.43
C PHE A 189 -8.29 8.10 8.24
N LEU A 190 -8.30 9.33 8.74
CA LEU A 190 -9.42 9.87 9.48
C LEU A 190 -10.59 10.16 8.55
N SER A 191 -11.81 10.03 9.06
CA SER A 191 -13.05 10.46 8.37
C SER A 191 -13.03 11.94 7.99
N THR A 192 -12.24 12.76 8.69
CA THR A 192 -12.00 14.19 8.41
C THR A 192 -11.07 14.44 7.21
N GLY A 193 -10.35 13.42 6.73
CA GLY A 193 -9.45 13.50 5.57
C GLY A 193 -7.96 13.66 5.89
N SER A 194 -7.58 13.76 7.16
CA SER A 194 -6.17 13.76 7.58
C SER A 194 -5.61 12.34 7.73
N LEU A 195 -4.30 12.19 7.59
CA LEU A 195 -3.58 10.92 7.74
C LEU A 195 -2.75 10.91 9.04
N ILE A 196 -2.66 9.73 9.67
CA ILE A 196 -1.83 9.43 10.83
C ILE A 196 -0.91 8.27 10.47
N PRO A 197 0.40 8.51 10.25
CA PRO A 197 1.41 7.47 10.03
C PRO A 197 1.89 6.80 11.32
#